data_AF-M5CEA4-F1
#
_entry.id   AF-M5CEA4-F1
#
_cell.length_a   1.000
_cell.length_b   1.000
_cell.length_c   1.000
_cell.angle_alpha   90.00
_cell.angle_beta   90.00
_cell.angle_gamma   90.00
#
_symmetry.space_group_name_H-M   'P 1'
#
loop_
_entity.id
_entity.type
_entity.pdbx_description
1 polymer ?
#
loop_
_entity_poly.entity_id
_entity_poly.type
_entity_poly.pdbx_seq_one_letter_code
_entity_poly.pdbx_strand_id
1 'polypeptide(L)'
;MKVKLPADPEDWQKRPAYITTNNAGIPICENRLQYLVQKGAILRKGQRVKTKFCKFSQGPQDSTFVAVLYTSDSERVMRYTDEGETVELCKWTVDLGTLPSFAEHARIGGMNGFYTEFELGLELDSAEVRGVLLYNGDEWGRVVFEFLN
;
A
#
# COMPACT_ATOMS: atom_id res chain seq x y z
N MET A 1 -4.26 -5.47 -0.83
CA MET A 1 -3.39 -4.73 0.10
C MET A 1 -4.23 -3.74 0.89
N LYS A 2 -4.14 -3.73 2.23
CA LYS A 2 -4.88 -2.78 3.06
C LYS A 2 -4.11 -1.46 3.17
N VAL A 3 -4.70 -0.35 2.73
CA VAL A 3 -4.07 0.98 2.76
C VAL A 3 -5.08 2.04 3.17
N LYS A 4 -4.66 2.95 4.06
CA LYS A 4 -5.44 4.11 4.52
C LYS A 4 -5.46 5.22 3.46
N LEU A 5 -6.18 4.99 2.36
CA LEU A 5 -6.36 5.96 1.28
C LEU A 5 -7.55 6.90 1.56
N PRO A 6 -7.62 8.09 0.92
CA PRO A 6 -8.79 8.94 0.95
C PRO A 6 -10.07 8.18 0.54
N ALA A 7 -11.17 8.46 1.23
CA ALA A 7 -12.46 7.84 0.98
C ALA A 7 -13.06 8.36 -0.35
N ASP A 8 -13.41 7.44 -1.25
CA ASP A 8 -14.07 7.74 -2.52
C ASP A 8 -15.60 7.83 -2.36
N PRO A 9 -16.34 8.44 -3.31
CA PRO A 9 -17.80 8.55 -3.23
C PRO A 9 -18.52 7.21 -3.01
N GLU A 10 -17.98 6.13 -3.57
CA GLU A 10 -18.51 4.77 -3.38
C GLU A 10 -18.37 4.29 -1.93
N ASP A 11 -17.29 4.65 -1.23
CA ASP A 11 -17.08 4.32 0.18
C ASP A 11 -18.17 4.99 1.04
N TRP A 12 -18.50 6.26 0.75
CA TRP A 12 -19.55 7.01 1.44
C TRP A 12 -20.93 6.38 1.24
N GLN A 13 -21.18 5.83 0.05
CA GLN A 13 -22.46 5.20 -0.26
C GLN A 13 -22.58 3.79 0.33
N LYS A 14 -21.53 2.96 0.22
CA LYS A 14 -21.59 1.53 0.55
C LYS A 14 -21.14 1.20 1.96
N ARG A 15 -20.22 1.99 2.51
CA ARG A 15 -19.46 1.69 3.74
C ARG A 15 -19.19 2.95 4.59
N PRO A 16 -20.19 3.82 4.87
CA PRO A 16 -19.97 5.07 5.61
C PRO A 16 -19.44 4.86 7.04
N ALA A 17 -19.78 3.73 7.68
CA ALA A 17 -19.31 3.40 9.03
C ALA A 17 -17.79 3.16 9.12
N TYR A 18 -17.12 2.92 7.99
CA TYR A 18 -15.68 2.69 7.93
C TYR A 18 -14.88 3.93 7.51
N ILE A 19 -15.56 5.08 7.41
CA ILE A 19 -14.93 6.35 7.09
C ILE A 19 -14.51 7.02 8.38
N THR A 20 -13.21 7.26 8.52
CA THR A 20 -12.63 7.98 9.65
C THR A 20 -11.85 9.18 9.14
N THR A 21 -11.71 10.21 9.97
CA THR A 21 -10.88 11.37 9.62
C THR A 21 -9.47 11.11 10.15
N ASN A 22 -8.46 11.18 9.28
CA ASN A 22 -7.07 11.04 9.70
C ASN A 22 -6.56 12.32 10.39
N ASN A 23 -5.34 12.29 10.90
CA ASN A 23 -4.71 13.41 11.61
C ASN A 23 -4.55 14.70 10.75
N ALA A 24 -4.70 14.60 9.44
CA ALA A 24 -4.65 15.72 8.51
C ALA A 24 -6.06 16.26 8.16
N GLY A 25 -7.11 15.79 8.82
CA GLY A 25 -8.48 16.22 8.52
C GLY A 25 -9.07 15.58 7.24
N ILE A 26 -8.37 14.63 6.61
CA ILE A 26 -8.83 13.98 5.39
C ILE A 26 -9.64 12.73 5.73
N PRO A 27 -10.86 12.57 5.18
CA PRO A 27 -11.63 11.33 5.34
C PRO A 27 -10.95 10.18 4.59
N ILE A 28 -10.72 9.08 5.30
CA ILE A 28 -10.11 7.85 4.80
C ILE A 28 -11.06 6.67 4.99
N CYS A 29 -11.03 5.69 4.10
CA CYS A 29 -11.75 4.42 4.28
C CYS A 29 -10.82 3.37 4.86
N GLU A 30 -11.04 2.94 6.11
CA GLU A 30 -10.17 1.95 6.77
C GLU A 30 -10.36 0.52 6.28
N ASN A 31 -11.45 0.27 5.56
CA ASN A 31 -11.89 -1.06 5.18
C ASN A 31 -11.56 -1.40 3.71
N ARG A 32 -10.89 -0.51 2.97
CA ARG A 32 -10.63 -0.69 1.54
C ARG A 32 -9.38 -1.52 1.28
N LEU A 33 -9.53 -2.57 0.44
CA LEU A 33 -8.41 -3.33 -0.12
C LEU A 33 -8.19 -2.97 -1.58
N GLN A 34 -6.93 -2.77 -1.94
CA GLN A 34 -6.54 -2.63 -3.34
C GLN A 34 -5.93 -3.94 -3.85
N TYR A 35 -6.49 -4.48 -4.94
CA TYR A 35 -5.92 -5.63 -5.61
C TYR A 35 -4.71 -5.21 -6.44
N LEU A 36 -3.61 -5.94 -6.28
CA LEU A 36 -2.43 -5.77 -7.13
C LEU A 36 -2.57 -6.65 -8.38
N VAL A 37 -3.10 -7.87 -8.22
CA VAL A 37 -3.23 -8.87 -9.29
C VAL A 37 -4.61 -9.51 -9.18
N GLN A 38 -5.24 -9.78 -10.33
CA GLN A 38 -6.52 -10.49 -10.42
C GLN A 38 -6.31 -11.99 -10.59
N LYS A 39 -7.26 -12.80 -10.12
CA LYS A 39 -7.26 -14.24 -10.38
C LYS A 39 -7.28 -14.50 -11.89
N GLY A 40 -6.38 -15.37 -12.36
CA GLY A 40 -6.22 -15.67 -13.79
C GLY A 40 -5.33 -14.71 -14.58
N ALA A 41 -4.79 -13.65 -13.96
CA ALA A 41 -3.80 -12.79 -14.61
C ALA A 41 -2.51 -13.58 -14.91
N ILE A 42 -1.98 -13.43 -16.13
CA ILE A 42 -0.69 -14.02 -16.52
C ILE A 42 0.40 -12.99 -16.23
N LEU A 43 1.27 -13.30 -15.28
CA LEU A 43 2.46 -12.50 -14.96
C LEU A 43 3.68 -13.17 -15.59
N ARG A 44 4.43 -12.39 -16.38
CA ARG A 44 5.68 -12.87 -16.97
C ARG A 44 6.79 -12.84 -15.94
N LYS A 45 7.78 -13.72 -16.08
CA LYS A 45 8.99 -13.72 -15.25
C LYS A 45 9.64 -12.33 -15.28
N GLY A 46 9.88 -11.75 -14.10
CA GLY A 46 10.45 -10.40 -13.97
C GLY A 46 9.47 -9.25 -14.25
N GLN A 47 8.20 -9.54 -14.54
CA GLN A 47 7.17 -8.51 -14.63
C GLN A 47 6.93 -7.92 -13.23
N ARG A 48 6.95 -6.59 -13.17
CA ARG A 48 6.62 -5.83 -11.96
C ARG A 48 5.19 -5.34 -12.01
N VAL A 49 4.40 -5.74 -11.03
CA VAL A 49 3.05 -5.22 -10.82
C VAL A 49 3.15 -4.14 -9.77
N LYS A 50 2.93 -2.88 -10.16
CA LYS A 50 3.16 -1.72 -9.31
C LYS A 50 1.89 -0.92 -9.06
N THR A 51 1.82 -0.34 -7.87
CA THR A 51 0.71 0.50 -7.44
C THR A 51 1.24 1.71 -6.69
N LYS A 52 0.63 2.86 -6.95
CA LYS A 52 0.94 4.12 -6.27
C LYS A 52 0.24 4.19 -4.92
N PHE A 53 0.96 4.68 -3.93
CA PHE A 53 0.51 4.92 -2.58
C PHE A 53 0.89 6.32 -2.13
N CYS A 54 0.13 6.83 -1.17
CA CYS A 54 0.40 8.09 -0.52
C CYS A 54 0.23 7.90 0.98
N LYS A 55 1.24 8.27 1.77
CA LYS A 55 1.22 8.20 3.23
C LYS A 55 1.36 9.61 3.80
N PHE A 56 0.49 9.95 4.75
CA PHE A 56 0.71 11.09 5.65
C PHE A 56 1.68 10.72 6.77
N SER A 57 2.62 11.61 7.05
CA SER A 57 3.60 11.47 8.12
C SER A 57 3.55 12.70 9.00
N GLN A 58 3.36 12.50 10.32
CA GLN A 58 3.31 13.63 11.26
C GLN A 58 4.68 14.29 11.46
N GLY A 59 5.76 13.55 11.21
CA GLY A 59 7.13 14.05 11.30
C GLY A 59 8.16 13.03 10.81
N PRO A 60 9.45 13.33 10.95
CA PRO A 60 10.54 12.48 10.45
C PRO A 60 10.52 11.05 11.02
N GLN A 61 10.05 10.88 12.26
CA GLN A 61 9.92 9.59 12.93
C GLN A 61 8.79 8.70 12.37
N ASP A 62 7.89 9.26 11.57
CA ASP A 62 6.72 8.56 11.01
C ASP A 62 6.99 8.06 9.57
N SER A 63 8.14 7.42 9.38
CA SER A 63 8.59 6.93 8.06
C SER A 63 8.06 5.54 7.71
N THR A 64 7.51 4.82 8.68
CA THR A 64 7.15 3.41 8.52
C THR A 64 5.80 3.25 7.81
N PHE A 65 5.79 2.52 6.69
CA PHE A 65 4.57 2.11 6.00
C PHE A 65 4.44 0.58 6.03
N VAL A 66 3.29 0.07 6.47
CA VAL A 66 3.04 -1.38 6.54
C VAL A 66 2.05 -1.78 5.48
N ALA A 67 2.51 -2.56 4.51
CA ALA A 67 1.69 -3.20 3.49
C ALA A 67 1.40 -4.65 3.89
N VAL A 68 0.12 -5.02 3.94
CA VAL A 68 -0.29 -6.42 4.16
C VAL A 68 -0.85 -6.98 2.87
N LEU A 69 -0.29 -8.09 2.42
CA LEU A 69 -0.72 -8.80 1.23
C LEU A 69 -1.70 -9.90 1.62
N TYR A 70 -2.79 -9.96 0.87
CA TYR A 70 -3.83 -10.96 1.06
C TYR A 70 -4.04 -11.71 -0.25
N THR A 71 -4.42 -12.97 -0.14
CA THR A 71 -5.03 -13.73 -1.24
C THR A 71 -6.52 -13.92 -0.99
N SER A 72 -7.29 -14.07 -2.06
CA SER A 72 -8.71 -14.40 -2.01
C SER A 72 -9.15 -15.07 -3.30
N ASP A 73 -10.11 -15.99 -3.21
CA ASP A 73 -10.70 -16.68 -4.36
C ASP A 73 -11.74 -15.88 -5.14
N SER A 74 -12.02 -14.64 -4.71
CA SER A 74 -13.02 -13.78 -5.34
C SER A 74 -12.56 -13.24 -6.69
N GLU A 75 -13.51 -13.17 -7.63
CA GLU A 75 -13.32 -12.64 -8.98
C GLU A 75 -13.46 -11.10 -9.07
N ARG A 76 -13.71 -10.40 -7.94
CA ARG A 76 -13.93 -8.95 -7.91
C ARG A 76 -12.62 -8.15 -7.93
N VAL A 77 -12.63 -7.01 -8.63
CA VAL A 77 -11.48 -6.11 -8.84
C VAL A 77 -11.18 -5.20 -7.63
N MET A 78 -12.21 -4.90 -6.82
CA MET A 78 -12.15 -4.07 -5.61
C MET A 78 -13.03 -4.73 -4.56
N ARG A 79 -12.60 -4.71 -3.29
CA ARG A 79 -13.30 -5.39 -2.19
C ARG A 79 -13.00 -4.72 -0.85
N TYR A 80 -13.98 -4.78 0.05
CA TYR A 80 -13.81 -4.36 1.43
C TYR A 80 -13.39 -5.55 2.33
N THR A 81 -12.66 -5.32 3.42
CA THR A 81 -12.15 -6.42 4.28
C THR A 81 -13.25 -7.23 4.98
N ASP A 82 -14.47 -6.70 5.07
CA ASP A 82 -15.67 -7.37 5.63
C ASP A 82 -16.44 -8.19 4.59
N GLU A 83 -16.17 -8.01 3.30
CA GLU A 83 -16.71 -8.89 2.28
C GLU A 83 -15.84 -10.14 2.28
N GLY A 84 -16.42 -11.33 2.52
CA GLY A 84 -15.81 -12.68 2.41
C GLY A 84 -14.49 -12.95 3.17
N GLU A 85 -13.93 -14.16 2.97
CA GLU A 85 -12.65 -14.53 3.59
C GLU A 85 -11.43 -14.03 2.80
N THR A 86 -10.37 -13.68 3.54
CA THR A 86 -9.04 -13.34 3.01
C THR A 86 -7.99 -14.04 3.85
N VAL A 87 -6.91 -14.48 3.20
CA VAL A 87 -5.76 -15.08 3.88
C VAL A 87 -4.57 -14.14 3.74
N GLU A 88 -4.00 -13.72 4.88
CA GLU A 88 -2.77 -12.92 4.89
C GLU A 88 -1.61 -13.80 4.40
N LEU A 89 -0.92 -13.35 3.34
CA LEU A 89 0.23 -14.05 2.78
C LEU A 89 1.53 -13.58 3.43
N CYS A 90 1.69 -12.27 3.52
CA CYS A 90 2.86 -11.65 4.11
C CYS A 90 2.59 -10.19 4.52
N LYS A 91 3.43 -9.71 5.43
CA LYS A 91 3.52 -8.30 5.83
C LYS A 91 4.84 -7.74 5.36
N TRP A 92 4.79 -6.59 4.70
CA TRP A 92 5.94 -5.81 4.34
C TRP A 92 5.98 -4.49 5.11
N THR A 93 7.02 -4.31 5.91
CA THR A 93 7.35 -3.01 6.50
C THR A 93 8.32 -2.27 5.58
N VAL A 94 7.89 -1.13 5.07
CA VAL A 94 8.63 -0.24 4.17
C VAL A 94 9.07 0.98 4.96
N ASP A 95 10.36 1.30 4.92
CA ASP A 95 10.87 2.56 5.47
C ASP A 95 10.92 3.64 4.38
N LEU A 96 9.98 4.59 4.45
CA LEU A 96 9.92 5.72 3.53
C LEU A 96 11.02 6.75 3.78
N GLY A 97 11.74 6.67 4.91
CA GLY A 97 12.86 7.56 5.21
C GLY A 97 14.02 7.41 4.21
N THR A 98 14.03 6.29 3.48
CA THR A 98 14.95 6.04 2.35
C THR A 98 14.65 6.89 1.12
N LEU A 99 13.46 7.47 1.01
CA LEU A 99 13.04 8.25 -0.16
C LEU A 99 13.51 9.72 -0.04
N PRO A 100 14.05 10.31 -1.12
CA PRO A 100 14.47 11.72 -1.12
C PRO A 100 13.33 12.69 -0.82
N SER A 101 12.13 12.41 -1.34
CA SER A 101 10.93 13.20 -1.10
C SER A 101 10.53 13.21 0.36
N PHE A 102 10.65 12.07 1.05
CA PHE A 102 10.39 11.99 2.48
C PHE A 102 11.40 12.84 3.26
N ALA A 103 12.71 12.68 2.97
CA ALA A 103 13.76 13.42 3.66
C ALA A 103 13.60 14.94 3.50
N GLU A 104 13.24 15.39 2.30
CA GLU A 104 13.02 16.81 2.03
C GLU A 104 11.77 17.34 2.73
N HIS A 105 10.66 16.61 2.67
CA HIS A 105 9.44 16.99 3.38
C HIS A 105 9.60 16.91 4.91
N ALA A 106 10.44 16.02 5.42
CA ALA A 106 10.77 15.93 6.84
C ALA A 106 11.58 17.14 7.33
N ARG A 107 12.38 17.75 6.44
CA ARG A 107 13.16 18.95 6.73
C ARG A 107 12.34 20.23 6.64
N ILE A 108 11.46 20.32 5.64
CA ILE A 108 10.60 21.49 5.40
C ILE A 108 9.34 21.46 6.26
N GLY A 109 8.82 20.27 6.54
CA GLY A 109 7.57 20.01 7.23
C GLY A 109 7.58 20.61 8.63
N GLY A 110 6.86 21.71 8.80
CA GLY A 110 6.56 22.28 10.12
C GLY A 110 5.63 21.39 10.93
N MET A 111 5.02 21.94 11.99
CA MET A 111 4.15 21.22 12.94
C MET A 111 2.93 20.49 12.32
N ASN A 112 2.67 20.64 11.02
CA ASN A 112 1.46 20.16 10.34
C ASN A 112 1.64 18.84 9.56
N GLY A 113 2.82 18.21 9.62
CA GLY A 113 3.10 16.95 8.90
C GLY A 113 3.16 17.11 7.38
N PHE A 114 3.30 16.00 6.66
CA PHE A 114 3.49 16.00 5.20
C PHE A 114 3.06 14.69 4.54
N TYR A 115 2.82 14.73 3.23
CA TYR A 115 2.51 13.56 2.42
C TYR A 115 3.74 13.07 1.66
N THR A 116 3.87 11.75 1.52
CA THR A 116 4.88 11.10 0.69
C THR A 116 4.20 10.18 -0.30
N GLU A 117 4.39 10.44 -1.59
CA GLU A 117 3.97 9.56 -2.68
C GLU A 117 5.09 8.58 -3.02
N PHE A 118 4.72 7.32 -3.23
CA PHE A 118 5.64 6.23 -3.58
C PHE A 118 4.91 5.12 -4.33
N GLU A 119 5.66 4.22 -4.93
CA GLU A 119 5.12 3.04 -5.60
C GLU A 119 5.60 1.78 -4.88
N LEU A 120 4.71 0.82 -4.64
CA LEU A 120 5.12 -0.53 -4.26
C LEU A 120 4.88 -1.47 -5.43
N GLY A 121 5.91 -2.23 -5.77
CA GLY A 121 5.91 -3.26 -6.80
C GLY A 121 5.94 -4.65 -6.19
N LEU A 122 5.27 -5.59 -6.86
CA LEU A 122 5.50 -7.01 -6.72
C LEU A 122 6.17 -7.54 -7.97
N GLU A 123 7.30 -8.20 -7.79
CA GLU A 123 8.03 -8.92 -8.84
C GLU A 123 7.95 -10.41 -8.54
N LEU A 124 7.49 -11.19 -9.52
CA LEU A 124 7.49 -12.64 -9.44
C LEU A 124 8.65 -13.19 -10.26
N ASP A 125 9.50 -13.97 -9.60
CA ASP A 125 10.57 -14.74 -10.20
C ASP A 125 10.25 -16.24 -10.09
N SER A 126 11.07 -17.11 -10.70
CA SER A 126 10.81 -18.56 -10.75
C SER A 126 10.86 -19.27 -9.39
N ALA A 127 11.37 -18.61 -8.34
CA ALA A 127 11.53 -19.19 -7.01
C ALA A 127 11.09 -18.26 -5.87
N GLU A 128 10.81 -16.99 -6.16
CA GLU A 128 10.65 -15.95 -5.14
C GLU A 128 9.61 -14.93 -5.57
N VAL A 129 8.95 -14.32 -4.59
CA VAL A 129 8.19 -13.09 -4.79
C VAL A 129 8.88 -11.98 -4.03
N ARG A 130 9.13 -10.87 -4.74
CA ARG A 130 9.87 -9.73 -4.21
C ARG A 130 8.98 -8.51 -4.14
N GLY A 131 9.06 -7.81 -3.01
CA GLY A 131 8.52 -6.45 -2.88
C GLY A 131 9.58 -5.45 -3.32
N VAL A 132 9.19 -4.45 -4.10
CA VAL A 132 10.09 -3.41 -4.62
C VAL A 132 9.53 -2.03 -4.31
N LEU A 133 10.25 -1.22 -3.53
CA LEU A 133 9.90 0.17 -3.27
C LEU A 133 10.42 1.00 -4.43
N LEU A 134 9.53 1.77 -5.04
CA LEU A 134 9.78 2.56 -6.22
C LEU A 134 9.46 4.04 -5.95
N TYR A 135 10.27 4.93 -6.50
CA TYR A 135 10.00 6.37 -6.53
C TYR A 135 10.47 6.93 -7.87
N ASN A 136 9.57 7.60 -8.58
CA ASN A 136 9.77 8.08 -9.96
C ASN A 136 10.24 6.98 -10.95
N GLY A 137 9.86 5.72 -10.71
CA GLY A 137 10.23 4.58 -11.54
C GLY A 137 11.56 3.92 -11.15
N ASP A 138 12.36 4.55 -10.30
CA ASP A 138 13.61 4.00 -9.80
C ASP A 138 13.38 3.15 -8.54
N GLU A 139 14.22 2.14 -8.34
CA GLU A 139 14.17 1.24 -7.18
C GLU A 139 14.95 1.82 -6.00
N TRP A 140 14.27 1.98 -4.86
CA TRP A 140 14.83 2.54 -3.62
C TRP A 140 14.88 1.53 -2.48
N GLY A 141 14.22 0.39 -2.64
CA GLY A 141 14.25 -0.69 -1.65
C GLY A 141 13.71 -1.98 -2.21
N ARG A 142 14.14 -3.10 -1.62
CA ARG A 142 13.72 -4.44 -2.02
C ARG A 142 13.58 -5.34 -0.80
N VAL A 143 12.61 -6.24 -0.84
CA VAL A 143 12.45 -7.34 0.10
C VAL A 143 12.13 -8.62 -0.67
N VAL A 144 12.62 -9.76 -0.18
CA VAL A 144 12.17 -11.08 -0.64
C VAL A 144 11.18 -11.59 0.39
N PHE A 145 9.99 -12.00 -0.05
CA PHE A 145 8.98 -12.53 0.86
C PHE A 145 9.23 -13.99 1.14
N GLU A 146 9.34 -14.32 2.42
CA GLU A 146 9.12 -15.68 2.90
C GLU A 146 7.60 -15.86 3.04
N PHE A 147 7.05 -16.84 2.33
CA PHE A 147 5.63 -17.15 2.45
C PHE A 147 5.37 -17.86 3.77
N LEU A 148 4.39 -17.37 4.54
CA LEU A 148 3.85 -18.09 5.67
C LEU A 148 3.04 -19.26 5.11
N ASN A 149 3.55 -20.48 5.26
CA ASN A 149 2.85 -21.72 4.89
C ASN A 149 1.56 -21.92 5.69
#